data_AF-A0A9D7MT78-F1
#
_entry.id   AF-A0A9D7MT78-F1
#
_cell.length_a   1.000
_cell.length_b   1.000
_cell.length_c   1.000
_cell.angle_alpha   90.00
_cell.angle_beta   90.00
_cell.angle_gamma   90.00
#
_symmetry.space_group_name_H-M   'P 1'
#
loop_
_entity.id
_entity.type
_entity.pdbx_description
1 polymer ?
#
loop_
_entity_poly.entity_id
_entity_poly.type
_entity_poly.pdbx_seq_one_letter_code
_entity_poly.pdbx_strand_id
1 'polypeptide(L)'
;MERARKGNFDIVGASPHVLRILQRRRFEPLARATAALEPLVVVNKDTTAEHAVSDLRGQRVMVADFLALHVLIALRALRDAGLNPAKDLNLTLAGNQRNAIARMLKGEAVAAVASASTVASLPPELAQNVACYCAPKGLLPWVLRGAPAPAQPRARAAQVHFANAAHCPGAGNAKATQQENYVALTPADLASQDTVVTEFYASVRYRVRHDAGRSGRAAKAACTTGLCYLTASRRWLHQRLAPIISPFNQNVSTLHRHRLARVWAGSWVR
;
A
#
# COMPACT_ATOMS: atom_id res chain seq x y z
N MET A 1 -6.43 -5.28 -13.07
CA MET A 1 -5.34 -4.58 -13.80
C MET A 1 -5.18 -5.06 -15.24
N GLU A 2 -4.96 -6.36 -15.50
CA GLU A 2 -4.70 -6.82 -16.88
C GLU A 2 -5.81 -6.48 -17.88
N ARG A 3 -7.09 -6.62 -17.50
CA ARG A 3 -8.22 -6.23 -18.36
C ARG A 3 -8.21 -4.74 -18.70
N ALA A 4 -7.91 -3.88 -17.71
CA ALA A 4 -7.74 -2.44 -17.94
C ALA A 4 -6.56 -2.18 -18.90
N ARG A 5 -5.43 -2.86 -18.71
CA ARG A 5 -4.26 -2.74 -19.58
C ARG A 5 -4.52 -3.19 -21.03
N LYS A 6 -5.42 -4.16 -21.21
CA LYS A 6 -5.87 -4.64 -22.53
C LYS A 6 -6.88 -3.71 -23.20
N GLY A 7 -7.29 -2.61 -22.54
CA GLY A 7 -8.28 -1.68 -23.08
C GLY A 7 -9.72 -2.17 -22.95
N ASN A 8 -10.00 -3.18 -22.10
CA ASN A 8 -11.36 -3.71 -21.95
C ASN A 8 -12.31 -2.79 -21.16
N PHE A 9 -11.82 -1.65 -20.68
CA PHE A 9 -12.58 -0.69 -19.87
C PHE A 9 -12.11 0.73 -20.17
N ASP A 10 -13.07 1.63 -20.42
CA ASP A 10 -12.80 3.06 -20.61
C ASP A 10 -12.56 3.77 -19.28
N ILE A 11 -13.23 3.32 -18.22
CA ILE A 11 -13.15 3.86 -16.87
C ILE A 11 -12.84 2.73 -15.89
N VAL A 12 -11.91 2.97 -14.99
CA VAL A 12 -11.44 1.99 -14.00
C VAL A 12 -11.49 2.62 -12.62
N GLY A 13 -12.34 2.08 -11.75
CA GLY A 13 -12.27 2.30 -10.31
C GLY A 13 -11.33 1.28 -9.66
N ALA A 14 -10.38 1.72 -8.84
CA ALA A 14 -9.54 0.82 -8.06
C ALA A 14 -8.93 1.52 -6.83
N SER A 15 -8.21 0.76 -6.01
CA SER A 15 -7.45 1.33 -4.89
C SER A 15 -6.37 2.31 -5.37
N PRO A 16 -6.10 3.39 -4.63
CA PRO A 16 -5.11 4.43 -4.94
C PRO A 16 -3.76 3.93 -5.44
N HIS A 17 -3.15 2.95 -4.75
CA HIS A 17 -1.85 2.41 -5.15
C HIS A 17 -1.90 1.71 -6.53
N VAL A 18 -2.98 0.99 -6.84
CA VAL A 18 -3.19 0.37 -8.17
C VAL A 18 -3.33 1.44 -9.24
N LEU A 19 -4.08 2.48 -8.94
CA LEU A 19 -4.31 3.57 -9.88
C LEU A 19 -3.05 4.39 -10.11
N ARG A 20 -2.22 4.60 -9.10
CA ARG A 20 -0.89 5.19 -9.28
C ARG A 20 -0.02 4.36 -10.23
N ILE A 21 -0.09 3.03 -10.17
CA ILE A 21 0.60 2.14 -11.11
C ILE A 21 0.03 2.29 -12.53
N LEU A 22 -1.29 2.35 -12.69
CA LEU A 22 -1.95 2.52 -13.99
C LEU A 22 -1.74 3.91 -14.60
N GLN A 23 -1.70 4.96 -13.79
CA GLN A 23 -1.46 6.34 -14.24
C GLN A 23 -0.09 6.47 -14.92
N ARG A 24 0.93 5.78 -14.40
CA ARG A 24 2.25 5.67 -15.05
C ARG A 24 2.23 4.89 -16.38
N ARG A 25 1.10 4.30 -16.75
CA ARG A 25 0.88 3.49 -17.96
C ARG A 25 -0.25 4.04 -18.84
N ARG A 26 -0.30 5.37 -18.99
CA ARG A 26 -1.22 6.13 -19.87
C ARG A 26 -2.67 6.23 -19.41
N PHE A 27 -2.95 6.01 -18.13
CA PHE A 27 -4.29 6.28 -17.59
C PHE A 27 -4.39 7.74 -17.12
N GLU A 28 -5.52 8.39 -17.40
CA GLU A 28 -5.79 9.76 -16.98
C GLU A 28 -6.52 9.77 -15.63
N PRO A 29 -6.06 10.57 -14.65
CA PRO A 29 -6.77 10.76 -13.40
C PRO A 29 -8.05 11.58 -13.56
N LEU A 30 -9.17 11.03 -13.08
CA LEU A 30 -10.46 11.72 -13.06
C LEU A 30 -10.73 12.27 -11.65
N ALA A 31 -11.10 11.40 -10.71
CA ALA A 31 -11.61 11.83 -9.41
C ALA A 31 -11.26 10.82 -8.30
N ARG A 32 -11.30 11.29 -7.05
CA ARG A 32 -11.18 10.48 -5.84
C ARG A 32 -12.34 10.73 -4.89
N ALA A 33 -12.64 9.76 -4.04
CA ALA A 33 -13.49 9.96 -2.87
C ALA A 33 -12.88 10.99 -1.89
N THR A 34 -13.74 11.68 -1.12
CA THR A 34 -13.33 12.61 -0.06
C THR A 34 -13.13 11.91 1.28
N ALA A 35 -13.88 10.85 1.54
CA ALA A 35 -13.72 10.08 2.76
C ALA A 35 -12.30 9.54 2.89
N ALA A 36 -11.79 9.56 4.13
CA ALA A 36 -10.47 9.06 4.45
C ALA A 36 -10.52 7.55 4.72
N LEU A 37 -9.51 6.83 4.26
CA LEU A 37 -9.27 5.49 4.76
C LEU A 37 -8.46 5.62 6.05
N GLU A 38 -8.90 4.96 7.12
CA GLU A 38 -8.22 5.00 8.43
C GLU A 38 -7.74 3.59 8.79
N PRO A 39 -6.51 3.21 8.42
CA PRO A 39 -5.94 1.92 8.75
C PRO A 39 -5.50 1.89 10.20
N LEU A 40 -5.70 0.75 10.85
CA LEU A 40 -5.41 0.50 12.25
C LEU A 40 -4.56 -0.76 12.38
N VAL A 41 -3.57 -0.71 13.26
CA VAL A 41 -3.00 -1.89 13.88
C VAL A 41 -3.78 -2.14 15.16
N VAL A 42 -4.53 -3.23 15.18
CA VAL A 42 -5.39 -3.66 16.28
C VAL A 42 -4.62 -4.65 17.13
N VAL A 43 -4.69 -4.51 18.45
CA VAL A 43 -4.13 -5.45 19.44
C VAL A 43 -5.21 -5.79 20.47
N ASN A 44 -4.93 -6.77 21.33
CA ASN A 44 -5.76 -6.98 22.52
C ASN A 44 -5.61 -5.79 23.48
N LYS A 45 -6.70 -5.33 24.11
CA LYS A 45 -6.68 -4.22 25.08
C LYS A 45 -5.72 -4.44 26.26
N ASP A 46 -5.47 -5.69 26.63
CA ASP A 46 -4.64 -6.06 27.77
C ASP A 46 -3.14 -6.05 27.40
N THR A 47 -2.81 -5.85 26.12
CA THR A 47 -1.44 -5.65 25.67
C THR A 47 -1.00 -4.24 26.06
N THR A 48 0.02 -4.12 26.90
CA THR A 48 0.52 -2.82 27.36
C THR A 48 1.04 -1.99 26.18
N ALA A 49 0.62 -0.73 26.13
CA ALA A 49 0.81 0.15 24.98
C ALA A 49 2.22 0.72 24.84
N GLU A 50 3.07 0.57 25.87
CA GLU A 50 4.31 1.33 26.01
C GLU A 50 5.35 1.00 24.92
N HIS A 51 5.22 -0.15 24.23
CA HIS A 51 6.13 -0.56 23.17
C HIS A 51 5.45 -1.24 21.97
N ALA A 52 4.15 -1.01 21.75
CA ALA A 52 3.34 -1.84 20.85
C ALA A 52 3.79 -1.94 19.39
N VAL A 53 4.65 -1.04 18.89
CA VAL A 53 5.31 -1.23 17.59
C VAL A 53 6.57 -2.09 17.74
N SER A 54 7.48 -1.77 18.65
CA SER A 54 8.67 -2.59 18.91
C SER A 54 8.33 -4.02 19.32
N ASP A 55 7.23 -4.21 20.03
CA ASP A 55 6.75 -5.52 20.52
C ASP A 55 6.26 -6.42 19.39
N LEU A 56 5.95 -5.87 18.20
CA LEU A 56 5.58 -6.69 17.05
C LEU A 56 6.76 -7.43 16.44
N ARG A 57 8.00 -7.06 16.78
CA ARG A 57 9.20 -7.68 16.21
C ARG A 57 9.25 -9.17 16.58
N GLY A 58 9.37 -10.01 15.57
CA GLY A 58 9.30 -11.47 15.66
C GLY A 58 7.88 -12.04 15.81
N GLN A 59 6.87 -11.19 16.01
CA GLN A 59 5.52 -11.64 16.31
C GLN A 59 4.68 -11.91 15.07
N ARG A 60 3.59 -12.66 15.30
CA ARG A 60 2.59 -12.91 14.27
C ARG A 60 1.59 -11.77 14.20
N VAL A 61 1.33 -11.28 12.98
CA VAL A 61 0.35 -10.23 12.69
C VAL A 61 -0.62 -10.72 11.63
N MET A 62 -1.93 -10.62 11.92
CA MET A 62 -2.98 -11.02 10.99
C MET A 62 -3.32 -9.91 10.01
N VAL A 63 -3.47 -10.26 8.74
CA VAL A 63 -3.92 -9.34 7.69
C VAL A 63 -5.02 -9.97 6.85
N ALA A 64 -5.96 -9.16 6.37
CA ALA A 64 -7.02 -9.64 5.49
C ALA A 64 -6.45 -10.18 4.16
N ASP A 65 -5.64 -9.35 3.50
CA ASP A 65 -4.87 -9.67 2.29
C ASP A 65 -3.59 -8.83 2.27
N PHE A 66 -2.46 -9.38 1.80
CA PHE A 66 -1.17 -8.69 1.79
C PHE A 66 -1.13 -7.44 0.89
N LEU A 67 -2.05 -7.33 -0.07
CA LEU A 67 -2.13 -6.27 -1.06
C LEU A 67 -3.32 -5.33 -0.83
N ALA A 68 -4.11 -5.56 0.23
CA ALA A 68 -5.18 -4.65 0.59
C ALA A 68 -4.61 -3.28 0.99
N LEU A 69 -5.23 -2.20 0.54
CA LEU A 69 -4.69 -0.84 0.71
C LEU A 69 -4.44 -0.47 2.18
N HIS A 70 -5.39 -0.74 3.07
CA HIS A 70 -5.24 -0.46 4.51
C HIS A 70 -4.08 -1.26 5.11
N VAL A 71 -3.88 -2.52 4.66
CA VAL A 71 -2.73 -3.33 5.04
C VAL A 71 -1.43 -2.68 4.58
N LEU A 72 -1.34 -2.28 3.32
CA LEU A 72 -0.13 -1.64 2.78
C LEU A 72 0.22 -0.33 3.52
N ILE A 73 -0.78 0.48 3.87
CA ILE A 73 -0.55 1.72 4.62
C ILE A 73 -0.06 1.40 6.04
N ALA A 74 -0.69 0.44 6.73
CA ALA A 74 -0.25 0.04 8.07
C ALA A 74 1.17 -0.55 8.06
N LEU A 75 1.49 -1.43 7.10
CA LEU A 75 2.85 -1.97 6.96
C LEU A 75 3.87 -0.88 6.64
N ARG A 76 3.50 0.11 5.84
CA ARG A 76 4.35 1.27 5.59
C ARG A 76 4.59 2.08 6.86
N ALA A 77 3.56 2.32 7.67
CA ALA A 77 3.67 3.03 8.94
C ALA A 77 4.58 2.29 9.93
N LEU A 78 4.43 0.96 10.05
CA LEU A 78 5.34 0.13 10.83
C LEU A 78 6.78 0.21 10.32
N ARG A 79 6.95 0.32 9.00
CA ARG A 79 8.26 0.51 8.38
C ARG A 79 8.90 1.83 8.73
N ASP A 80 8.13 2.91 8.64
CA ASP A 80 8.58 4.24 8.99
C ASP A 80 8.92 4.35 10.49
N ALA A 81 8.31 3.50 11.33
CA ALA A 81 8.63 3.34 12.74
C ALA A 81 9.81 2.37 13.03
N GLY A 82 10.57 1.95 12.01
CA GLY A 82 11.80 1.17 12.19
C GLY A 82 11.64 -0.36 12.21
N LEU A 83 10.44 -0.88 11.95
CA LEU A 83 10.27 -2.31 11.65
C LEU A 83 10.52 -2.58 10.17
N ASN A 84 10.93 -3.78 9.84
CA ASN A 84 10.89 -4.27 8.47
C ASN A 84 9.82 -5.36 8.38
N PRO A 85 8.59 -5.06 7.94
CA PRO A 85 7.51 -6.05 7.85
C PRO A 85 7.88 -7.38 7.21
N ALA A 86 8.79 -7.38 6.25
CA ALA A 86 9.20 -8.58 5.52
C ALA A 86 10.25 -9.44 6.24
N LYS A 87 10.81 -8.96 7.35
CA LYS A 87 11.84 -9.66 8.15
C LYS A 87 11.43 -9.79 9.62
N ASP A 88 10.85 -8.72 10.15
CA ASP A 88 10.56 -8.54 11.55
C ASP A 88 9.15 -8.98 11.93
N LEU A 89 8.27 -9.29 10.96
CA LEU A 89 6.91 -9.72 11.24
C LEU A 89 6.63 -11.07 10.57
N ASN A 90 5.84 -11.91 11.24
CA ASN A 90 5.24 -13.10 10.64
C ASN A 90 3.81 -12.77 10.22
N LEU A 91 3.65 -12.28 8.99
CA LEU A 91 2.33 -11.89 8.47
C LEU A 91 1.52 -13.12 8.04
N THR A 92 0.31 -13.26 8.56
CA THR A 92 -0.61 -14.37 8.26
C THR A 92 -1.95 -13.90 7.71
N LEU A 93 -2.45 -14.59 6.69
CA LEU A 93 -3.75 -14.30 6.08
C LEU A 93 -4.92 -14.75 6.96
N ALA A 94 -5.93 -13.89 7.06
CA ALA A 94 -7.22 -14.20 7.65
C ALA A 94 -8.39 -14.05 6.65
N GLY A 95 -8.13 -13.65 5.41
CA GLY A 95 -9.13 -13.54 4.34
C GLY A 95 -9.98 -12.26 4.42
N ASN A 96 -10.42 -11.85 5.61
CA ASN A 96 -11.10 -10.57 5.82
C ASN A 96 -10.70 -9.92 7.15
N GLN A 97 -11.00 -8.62 7.30
CA GLN A 97 -10.56 -7.80 8.44
C GLN A 97 -11.22 -8.24 9.75
N ARG A 98 -12.52 -8.55 9.76
CA ARG A 98 -13.22 -9.03 10.97
C ARG A 98 -12.64 -10.36 11.46
N ASN A 99 -12.34 -11.28 10.55
CA ASN A 99 -11.72 -12.55 10.88
C ASN A 99 -10.27 -12.37 11.40
N ALA A 100 -9.53 -11.41 10.85
CA ALA A 100 -8.20 -11.06 11.36
C ALA A 100 -8.26 -10.64 12.84
N ILE A 101 -9.20 -9.76 13.19
CA ILE A 101 -9.42 -9.32 14.58
C ILE A 101 -9.88 -10.48 15.45
N ALA A 102 -10.88 -11.25 15.02
CA ALA A 102 -11.43 -12.35 15.80
C ALA A 102 -10.38 -13.43 16.12
N ARG A 103 -9.51 -13.78 15.17
CA ARG A 103 -8.45 -14.76 15.37
C ARG A 103 -7.30 -14.21 16.22
N MET A 104 -6.97 -12.93 16.08
CA MET A 104 -6.05 -12.24 16.98
C MET A 104 -6.55 -12.28 18.43
N LEU A 105 -7.83 -11.97 18.67
CA LEU A 105 -8.44 -12.03 20.00
C LEU A 105 -8.44 -13.45 20.60
N LYS A 106 -8.41 -14.49 19.76
CA LYS A 106 -8.24 -15.90 20.19
C LYS A 106 -6.78 -16.28 20.50
N GLY A 107 -5.85 -15.33 20.45
CA GLY A 107 -4.43 -15.55 20.72
C GLY A 107 -3.66 -16.16 19.55
N GLU A 108 -4.25 -16.27 18.36
CA GLU A 108 -3.52 -16.80 17.20
C GLU A 108 -2.45 -15.82 16.70
N ALA A 109 -2.56 -14.53 17.01
CA ALA A 109 -1.61 -13.47 16.66
C ALA A 109 -1.67 -12.36 17.71
N VAL A 110 -0.58 -11.60 17.87
CA VAL A 110 -0.54 -10.49 18.85
C VAL A 110 -1.22 -9.23 18.31
N ALA A 111 -1.31 -9.12 16.99
CA ALA A 111 -1.92 -7.98 16.32
C ALA A 111 -2.68 -8.40 15.05
N ALA A 112 -3.59 -7.54 14.61
CA ALA A 112 -4.28 -7.61 13.34
C ALA A 112 -4.26 -6.25 12.65
N VAL A 113 -4.38 -6.22 11.32
CA VAL A 113 -4.56 -4.97 10.58
C VAL A 113 -5.98 -4.87 10.06
N ALA A 114 -6.64 -3.75 10.33
CA ALA A 114 -8.02 -3.48 9.93
C ALA A 114 -8.23 -1.97 9.63
N SER A 115 -9.46 -1.58 9.29
CA SER A 115 -9.89 -0.19 9.17
C SER A 115 -10.71 0.24 10.39
N ALA A 116 -10.73 1.55 10.68
CA ALA A 116 -11.61 2.13 11.70
C ALA A 116 -13.08 1.75 11.49
N SER A 117 -13.55 1.77 10.24
CA SER A 117 -14.91 1.33 9.89
C SER A 117 -15.17 -0.15 10.23
N THR A 118 -14.17 -1.02 10.10
CA THR A 118 -14.31 -2.42 10.49
C THR A 118 -14.42 -2.55 12.00
N VAL A 119 -13.55 -1.86 12.75
CA VAL A 119 -13.55 -1.87 14.23
C VAL A 119 -14.87 -1.32 14.77
N ALA A 120 -15.35 -0.20 14.22
CA ALA A 120 -16.64 0.39 14.59
C ALA A 120 -17.85 -0.53 14.29
N SER A 121 -17.70 -1.48 13.37
CA SER A 121 -18.74 -2.44 13.00
C SER A 121 -18.69 -3.76 13.79
N LEU A 122 -17.76 -3.89 14.75
CA LEU A 122 -17.66 -5.08 15.58
C LEU A 122 -18.84 -5.16 16.57
N PRO A 123 -19.28 -6.37 16.95
CA PRO A 123 -20.15 -6.55 18.11
C PRO A 123 -19.52 -5.92 19.36
N PRO A 124 -20.31 -5.32 20.27
CA PRO A 124 -19.79 -4.64 21.47
C PRO A 124 -18.84 -5.51 22.31
N GLU A 125 -19.15 -6.80 22.43
CA GLU A 125 -18.35 -7.80 23.15
C GLU A 125 -16.92 -7.94 22.62
N LEU A 126 -16.71 -7.76 21.31
CA LEU A 126 -15.38 -7.79 20.70
C LEU A 126 -14.73 -6.41 20.71
N ALA A 127 -15.53 -5.36 20.47
CA ALA A 127 -15.05 -3.98 20.43
C ALA A 127 -14.40 -3.55 21.76
N GLN A 128 -14.97 -3.97 22.90
CA GLN A 128 -14.44 -3.67 24.23
C GLN A 128 -13.12 -4.37 24.57
N ASN A 129 -12.64 -5.28 23.72
CA ASN A 129 -11.45 -6.10 23.95
C ASN A 129 -10.28 -5.74 23.03
N VAL A 130 -10.41 -4.68 22.23
CA VAL A 130 -9.36 -4.24 21.32
C VAL A 130 -8.82 -2.87 21.69
N ALA A 131 -7.52 -2.69 21.51
CA ALA A 131 -6.88 -1.38 21.44
C ALA A 131 -6.34 -1.16 20.02
N CYS A 132 -6.25 0.11 19.59
CA CYS A 132 -5.92 0.45 18.22
C CYS A 132 -4.80 1.49 18.15
N TYR A 133 -3.85 1.26 17.23
CA TYR A 133 -2.85 2.23 16.82
C TYR A 133 -3.17 2.73 15.42
N CYS A 134 -3.28 4.05 15.29
CA CYS A 134 -3.62 4.70 14.03
C CYS A 134 -2.40 4.75 13.12
N ALA A 135 -2.50 4.14 11.94
CA ALA A 135 -1.62 4.47 10.84
C ALA A 135 -2.04 5.82 10.23
N PRO A 136 -1.18 6.47 9.43
CA PRO A 136 -1.57 7.66 8.68
C PRO A 136 -2.82 7.41 7.84
N LYS A 137 -3.71 8.40 7.76
CA LYS A 137 -4.90 8.32 6.93
C LYS A 137 -4.50 8.15 5.46
N GLY A 138 -5.15 7.21 4.80
CA GLY A 138 -5.02 6.96 3.38
C GLY A 138 -6.15 7.59 2.57
N LEU A 139 -5.98 7.55 1.26
CA LEU A 139 -7.06 7.89 0.33
C LEU A 139 -7.97 6.68 0.12
N LEU A 140 -9.26 6.91 -0.06
CA LEU A 140 -10.20 5.90 -0.55
C LEU A 140 -10.15 5.77 -2.09
N PRO A 141 -10.80 4.75 -2.68
CA PRO A 141 -10.65 4.42 -4.10
C PRO A 141 -10.81 5.61 -5.05
N TRP A 142 -10.07 5.57 -6.17
CA TRP A 142 -10.17 6.59 -7.21
C TRP A 142 -10.79 6.03 -8.49
N VAL A 143 -11.02 6.93 -9.44
CA VAL A 143 -11.49 6.63 -10.79
C VAL A 143 -10.47 7.20 -11.78
N LEU A 144 -9.98 6.34 -12.68
CA LEU A 144 -9.15 6.72 -13.81
C LEU A 144 -9.85 6.40 -15.14
N ARG A 145 -9.45 7.09 -16.20
CA ARG A 145 -9.82 6.78 -17.58
C ARG A 145 -8.68 6.05 -18.30
N GLY A 146 -8.98 5.01 -19.06
CA GLY A 146 -8.04 4.32 -19.93
C GLY A 146 -7.69 5.12 -21.18
N ALA A 147 -6.43 5.04 -21.61
CA ALA A 147 -6.02 5.45 -22.97
C ALA A 147 -6.49 4.41 -24.02
N PRO A 148 -6.70 4.81 -25.29
CA PRO A 148 -6.30 6.08 -25.92
C PRO A 148 -7.46 7.06 -26.01
N ALA A 149 -7.86 7.64 -24.89
CA ALA A 149 -8.73 8.79 -24.92
C ALA A 149 -7.91 10.08 -24.77
N PRO A 150 -8.15 11.12 -25.59
CA PRO A 150 -7.59 12.43 -25.31
C PRO A 150 -8.05 12.90 -23.93
N ALA A 151 -7.16 13.61 -23.23
CA ALA A 151 -7.47 14.20 -21.94
C ALA A 151 -8.71 15.09 -22.09
N GLN A 152 -9.78 14.77 -21.36
CA GLN A 152 -11.03 15.53 -21.45
C GLN A 152 -11.37 16.10 -20.08
N PRO A 153 -11.11 17.41 -19.86
CA PRO A 153 -11.56 18.12 -18.66
C PRO A 153 -13.05 17.90 -18.38
N ARG A 154 -13.87 17.71 -19.43
CA ARG A 154 -15.29 17.36 -19.33
C ARG A 154 -15.54 16.01 -18.63
N ALA A 155 -14.75 14.98 -18.89
CA ALA A 155 -14.91 13.67 -18.26
C ALA A 155 -14.64 13.74 -16.75
N ARG A 156 -13.61 14.50 -16.36
CA ARG A 156 -13.31 14.77 -14.95
C ARG A 156 -14.45 15.53 -14.28
N ALA A 157 -14.92 16.62 -14.88
CA ALA A 157 -16.04 17.40 -14.35
C ALA A 157 -17.33 16.58 -14.25
N ALA A 158 -17.65 15.78 -15.27
CA ALA A 158 -18.81 14.90 -15.29
C ALA A 158 -18.76 13.85 -14.18
N GLN A 159 -17.59 13.24 -13.94
CA GLN A 159 -17.44 12.24 -12.87
C GLN A 159 -17.67 12.86 -11.47
N VAL A 160 -17.12 14.05 -11.23
CA VAL A 160 -17.33 14.78 -9.97
C VAL A 160 -18.79 15.20 -9.82
N HIS A 161 -19.39 15.74 -10.88
CA HIS A 161 -20.79 16.16 -10.88
C HIS A 161 -21.73 14.97 -10.62
N PHE A 162 -21.56 13.87 -11.35
CA PHE A 162 -22.37 12.65 -11.20
C PHE A 162 -22.35 12.09 -9.77
N ALA A 163 -21.18 12.15 -9.12
CA ALA A 163 -21.02 11.62 -7.76
C ALA A 163 -21.52 12.56 -6.65
N ASN A 164 -21.71 13.86 -6.93
CA ASN A 164 -22.02 14.85 -5.90
C ASN A 164 -23.41 15.49 -6.06
N ALA A 165 -23.94 15.56 -7.29
CA ALA A 165 -25.22 16.20 -7.54
C ALA A 165 -26.37 15.38 -6.94
N ALA A 166 -27.17 15.99 -6.07
CA ALA A 166 -28.22 15.29 -5.30
C ALA A 166 -29.24 14.54 -6.16
N HIS A 167 -29.51 15.03 -7.38
CA HIS A 167 -30.43 14.41 -8.33
C HIS A 167 -29.78 13.31 -9.19
N CYS A 168 -28.45 13.14 -9.12
CA CYS A 168 -27.74 12.10 -9.83
C CYS A 168 -27.68 10.81 -8.99
N PRO A 169 -27.89 9.63 -9.60
CA PRO A 169 -27.75 8.34 -8.90
C PRO A 169 -26.37 8.13 -8.25
N GLY A 170 -25.32 8.77 -8.76
CA GLY A 170 -23.97 8.67 -8.23
C GLY A 170 -23.84 9.18 -6.79
N ALA A 171 -24.61 10.19 -6.39
CA ALA A 171 -24.60 10.70 -5.01
C ALA A 171 -25.12 9.67 -4.00
N GLY A 172 -26.16 8.90 -4.37
CA GLY A 172 -26.63 7.79 -3.57
C GLY A 172 -25.57 6.69 -3.43
N ASN A 173 -24.90 6.34 -4.53
CA ASN A 173 -23.85 5.33 -4.54
C ASN A 173 -22.63 5.75 -3.71
N ALA A 174 -22.20 7.01 -3.78
CA ALA A 174 -21.05 7.50 -3.00
C ALA A 174 -21.33 7.41 -1.48
N LYS A 175 -22.55 7.73 -1.05
CA LYS A 175 -22.98 7.56 0.34
C LYS A 175 -23.08 6.08 0.75
N ALA A 176 -23.75 5.26 -0.05
CA ALA A 176 -23.94 3.84 0.23
C ALA A 176 -22.62 3.07 0.32
N THR A 177 -21.59 3.53 -0.38
CA THR A 177 -20.24 2.93 -0.38
C THR A 177 -19.26 3.63 0.58
N GLN A 178 -19.74 4.53 1.45
CA GLN A 178 -18.92 5.26 2.43
C GLN A 178 -17.79 6.08 1.80
N GLN A 179 -17.97 6.53 0.57
CA GLN A 179 -17.02 7.39 -0.15
C GLN A 179 -17.31 8.88 0.05
N GLU A 180 -18.50 9.19 0.60
CA GLU A 180 -19.05 10.53 0.82
C GLU A 180 -19.24 11.29 -0.49
N ASN A 181 -18.24 12.06 -0.92
CA ASN A 181 -18.24 12.89 -2.11
C ASN A 181 -17.02 12.56 -2.97
N TYR A 182 -16.97 13.15 -4.16
CA TYR A 182 -15.83 13.06 -5.06
C TYR A 182 -15.23 14.43 -5.37
N VAL A 183 -13.91 14.46 -5.50
CA VAL A 183 -13.17 15.65 -5.94
C VAL A 183 -12.24 15.29 -7.08
N ALA A 184 -11.88 16.30 -7.88
CA ALA A 184 -10.87 16.18 -8.91
C ALA A 184 -9.55 15.68 -8.31
N LEU A 185 -8.95 14.70 -8.96
CA LEU A 185 -7.71 14.11 -8.48
C LEU A 185 -6.52 14.99 -8.87
N THR A 186 -5.67 15.32 -7.90
CA THR A 186 -4.51 16.21 -8.09
C THR A 186 -3.21 15.43 -8.28
N PRO A 187 -2.17 16.04 -8.87
CA PRO A 187 -0.83 15.44 -8.91
C PRO A 187 -0.26 15.11 -7.51
N ALA A 188 -0.60 15.91 -6.49
CA ALA A 188 -0.19 15.67 -5.11
C ALA A 188 -0.87 14.41 -4.53
N ASP A 189 -2.16 14.21 -4.80
CA ASP A 189 -2.86 12.97 -4.42
C ASP A 189 -2.16 11.74 -5.03
N LEU A 190 -1.76 11.81 -6.31
CA LEU A 190 -1.03 10.73 -6.96
C LEU A 190 0.34 10.47 -6.32
N ALA A 191 1.11 11.54 -6.08
CA ALA A 191 2.44 11.46 -5.51
C ALA A 191 2.42 10.86 -4.09
N SER A 192 1.39 11.18 -3.29
CA SER A 192 1.21 10.63 -1.94
C SER A 192 1.15 9.10 -1.91
N GLN A 193 0.81 8.45 -3.02
CA GLN A 193 0.71 6.99 -3.10
C GLN A 193 2.02 6.29 -3.45
N ASP A 194 3.11 7.02 -3.73
CA ASP A 194 4.37 6.41 -4.15
C ASP A 194 4.99 5.53 -3.05
N THR A 195 4.83 5.91 -1.78
CA THR A 195 5.25 5.11 -0.62
C THR A 195 4.43 3.82 -0.49
N VAL A 196 3.11 3.90 -0.71
CA VAL A 196 2.21 2.74 -0.68
C VAL A 196 2.48 1.81 -1.87
N VAL A 197 2.80 2.34 -3.05
CA VAL A 197 3.23 1.54 -4.21
C VAL A 197 4.55 0.82 -3.93
N THR A 198 5.47 1.47 -3.22
CA THR A 198 6.71 0.83 -2.78
C THR A 198 6.41 -0.35 -1.85
N GLU A 199 5.53 -0.16 -0.87
CA GLU A 199 5.12 -1.22 0.04
C GLU A 199 4.35 -2.34 -0.69
N PHE A 200 3.52 -2.01 -1.69
CA PHE A 200 2.86 -2.99 -2.55
C PHE A 200 3.86 -3.97 -3.17
N TYR A 201 4.93 -3.46 -3.79
CA TYR A 201 5.95 -4.33 -4.39
C TYR A 201 6.76 -5.10 -3.34
N ALA A 202 6.98 -4.54 -2.15
CA ALA A 202 7.59 -5.26 -1.03
C ALA A 202 6.69 -6.44 -0.57
N SER A 203 5.39 -6.20 -0.43
CA SER A 203 4.39 -7.22 -0.06
C SER A 203 4.23 -8.31 -1.13
N VAL A 204 4.29 -7.96 -2.43
CA VAL A 204 4.32 -8.95 -3.52
C VAL A 204 5.53 -9.88 -3.36
N ARG A 205 6.73 -9.33 -3.09
CA ARG A 205 7.94 -10.15 -2.87
C ARG A 205 7.83 -11.01 -1.61
N TYR A 206 7.24 -10.47 -0.54
CA TYR A 206 6.98 -11.22 0.69
C TYR A 206 6.08 -12.43 0.39
N ARG A 207 4.94 -12.22 -0.26
CA ARG A 207 3.98 -13.28 -0.61
C ARG A 207 4.62 -14.39 -1.43
N VAL A 208 5.41 -14.05 -2.45
CA VAL A 208 6.10 -15.05 -3.29
C VAL A 208 7.02 -15.95 -2.46
N ARG A 209 7.77 -15.39 -1.51
CA ARG A 209 8.64 -16.18 -0.62
C ARG A 209 7.83 -17.02 0.37
N HIS A 210 6.79 -16.44 0.94
CA HIS A 210 5.91 -17.11 1.90
C HIS A 210 5.19 -18.33 1.25
N ASP A 211 4.68 -18.17 0.03
CA ASP A 211 4.00 -19.24 -0.70
C ASP A 211 4.99 -20.32 -1.17
N ALA A 212 6.20 -19.94 -1.60
CA ALA A 212 7.25 -20.88 -1.94
C ALA A 212 7.62 -21.78 -0.74
N GLY A 213 7.73 -21.21 0.47
CA GLY A 213 8.01 -21.97 1.70
C GLY A 213 6.89 -22.95 2.09
N ARG A 214 5.63 -22.66 1.77
CA ARG A 214 4.50 -23.57 2.01
C ARG A 214 4.37 -24.68 0.96
N SER A 215 4.79 -24.41 -0.28
CA SER A 215 4.71 -25.36 -1.40
C SER A 215 5.60 -26.60 -1.25
N GLY A 216 6.53 -26.62 -0.31
CA GLY A 216 7.33 -27.81 0.04
C GLY A 216 6.55 -28.95 0.71
N ARG A 217 5.28 -28.75 1.10
CA ARG A 217 4.43 -29.79 1.72
C ARG A 217 3.03 -29.98 1.14
N ALA A 218 2.57 -29.15 0.20
CA ALA A 218 1.19 -29.25 -0.33
C ALA A 218 1.03 -28.66 -1.73
N ALA A 219 1.82 -29.12 -2.71
CA ALA A 219 1.64 -28.76 -4.11
C ALA A 219 0.71 -29.75 -4.82
N LYS A 220 -0.61 -29.65 -4.64
CA LYS A 220 -1.57 -30.32 -5.56
C LYS A 220 -2.97 -29.71 -5.72
N ALA A 221 -3.37 -28.67 -4.98
CA ALA A 221 -4.78 -28.24 -4.98
C ALA A 221 -5.09 -26.77 -5.39
N ALA A 222 -4.11 -25.90 -5.63
CA ALA A 222 -4.39 -24.44 -5.79
C ALA A 222 -4.21 -23.89 -7.22
N CYS A 223 -4.58 -24.66 -8.26
CA CYS A 223 -4.31 -24.30 -9.66
C CYS A 223 -5.48 -23.63 -10.43
N THR A 224 -6.51 -23.11 -9.77
CA THR A 224 -7.70 -22.59 -10.51
C THR A 224 -8.09 -21.14 -10.26
N THR A 225 -7.44 -20.42 -9.34
CA THR A 225 -7.78 -19.00 -9.11
C THR A 225 -6.54 -18.17 -8.75
N GLY A 226 -5.87 -17.61 -9.76
CA GLY A 226 -4.98 -16.45 -9.57
C GLY A 226 -3.53 -16.54 -10.08
N LEU A 227 -3.11 -17.65 -10.69
CA LEU A 227 -1.70 -17.86 -11.09
C LEU A 227 -1.25 -17.19 -12.40
N CYS A 228 -1.95 -16.16 -12.90
CA CYS A 228 -1.52 -15.40 -14.09
C CYS A 228 -0.55 -14.24 -13.78
N TYR A 229 -0.28 -13.91 -12.51
CA TYR A 229 0.62 -12.80 -12.15
C TYR A 229 2.12 -13.17 -12.11
N LEU A 230 2.47 -14.46 -12.02
CA LEU A 230 3.83 -14.86 -11.60
C LEU A 230 4.79 -15.22 -12.74
N THR A 231 4.30 -15.69 -13.89
CA THR A 231 5.18 -16.03 -15.02
C THR A 231 5.68 -14.81 -15.78
N ALA A 232 4.89 -13.73 -15.82
CA ALA A 232 5.29 -12.46 -16.46
C ALA A 232 6.30 -11.63 -15.63
N SER A 233 6.39 -11.85 -14.31
CA SER A 233 7.18 -10.99 -13.41
C SER A 233 8.67 -11.35 -13.34
N ARG A 234 9.08 -12.62 -13.54
CA ARG A 234 10.51 -13.00 -13.52
C ARG A 234 11.31 -12.40 -14.69
N ARG A 235 10.75 -12.43 -15.91
CA ARG A 235 11.41 -11.83 -17.10
C ARG A 235 11.40 -10.29 -17.04
N TRP A 236 10.39 -9.71 -16.40
CA TRP A 236 10.24 -8.26 -16.24
C TRP A 236 11.10 -7.67 -15.12
N LEU A 237 11.25 -8.35 -13.97
CA LEU A 237 12.09 -7.89 -12.85
C LEU A 237 13.57 -7.80 -13.25
N HIS A 238 14.07 -8.76 -14.04
CA HIS A 238 15.48 -8.78 -14.46
C HIS A 238 15.82 -7.71 -15.52
N GLN A 239 14.88 -7.36 -16.41
CA GLN A 239 15.18 -6.47 -17.53
C GLN A 239 14.93 -4.96 -17.26
N ARG A 240 14.18 -4.58 -16.21
CA ARG A 240 13.79 -3.16 -16.00
C ARG A 240 13.97 -2.57 -14.61
N LEU A 241 14.31 -3.35 -13.57
CA LEU A 241 14.61 -2.79 -12.24
C LEU A 241 16.10 -2.52 -12.00
N ALA A 242 17.01 -3.06 -12.82
CA ALA A 242 18.44 -2.76 -12.73
C ALA A 242 18.77 -1.25 -12.86
N PRO A 243 18.11 -0.45 -13.71
CA PRO A 243 18.41 0.99 -13.81
C PRO A 243 17.74 1.84 -12.72
N ILE A 244 16.66 1.36 -12.08
CA ILE A 244 15.85 2.14 -11.13
C ILE A 244 16.46 2.13 -9.72
N ILE A 245 17.31 1.14 -9.41
CA ILE A 245 18.00 1.02 -8.11
C ILE A 245 19.36 1.77 -8.13
N SER A 246 19.83 2.27 -9.28
CA SER A 246 21.23 2.68 -9.49
C SER A 246 21.62 4.18 -9.42
N PRO A 247 20.79 5.19 -9.08
CA PRO A 247 21.32 6.55 -8.89
C PRO A 247 21.55 6.93 -7.42
N PHE A 248 21.28 6.07 -6.44
CA PHE A 248 21.45 6.43 -5.01
C PHE A 248 22.86 6.20 -4.43
N ASN A 249 23.88 5.88 -5.25
CA ASN A 249 25.23 5.60 -4.75
C ASN A 249 26.38 6.26 -5.56
N GLN A 250 26.17 7.48 -6.09
CA GLN A 250 27.24 8.25 -6.76
C GLN A 250 27.51 9.65 -6.19
N ASN A 251 26.95 10.02 -5.03
CA ASN A 251 27.16 11.35 -4.43
C ASN A 251 27.86 11.34 -3.05
N VAL A 252 28.72 10.35 -2.76
CA VAL A 252 29.55 10.35 -1.53
C VAL A 252 31.06 10.28 -1.83
N SER A 253 31.50 10.27 -3.09
CA SER A 253 32.93 10.09 -3.45
C SER A 253 33.65 11.33 -3.99
N THR A 254 33.01 12.50 -4.04
CA THR A 254 33.59 13.72 -4.69
C THR A 254 33.87 14.90 -3.75
N LEU A 255 33.90 14.68 -2.43
CA LEU A 255 34.20 15.73 -1.44
C LEU A 255 35.42 15.44 -0.55
N HIS A 256 36.28 14.48 -0.93
CA HIS A 256 37.48 14.09 -0.17
C HIS A 256 38.77 13.91 -1.01
N ARG A 257 38.88 14.54 -2.18
CA ARG A 257 40.10 14.45 -3.02
C ARG A 257 40.70 15.78 -3.49
N HIS A 258 40.54 16.85 -2.71
CA HIS A 258 41.34 18.07 -2.90
C HIS A 258 41.74 18.69 -1.56
N ARG A 259 42.61 17.99 -0.84
CA ARG A 259 43.59 18.54 0.10
C ARG A 259 44.47 17.36 0.55
N LEU A 260 45.78 17.58 0.59
CA LEU A 260 46.86 16.63 0.87
C LEU A 260 47.49 15.97 -0.37
N ALA A 261 48.38 16.71 -1.04
CA ALA A 261 49.70 16.21 -1.41
C ALA A 261 50.62 17.35 -1.92
N ARG A 262 51.71 17.58 -1.17
CA ARG A 262 52.96 18.29 -1.52
C ARG A 262 52.79 19.82 -1.61
N VAL A 263 53.50 20.61 -0.80
CA VAL A 263 54.97 20.73 -0.78
C VAL A 263 55.49 20.91 0.64
N TRP A 264 56.45 20.06 1.01
CA TRP A 264 57.44 20.30 2.07
C TRP A 264 58.77 20.44 1.32
N ALA A 265 59.32 21.66 1.27
CA ALA A 265 60.71 21.94 0.92
C ALA A 265 60.98 23.42 1.19
N GLY A 266 62.11 23.71 1.86
CA GLY A 266 62.81 24.98 1.66
C GLY A 266 62.65 26.01 2.75
N SER A 267 63.56 25.92 3.71
CA SER A 267 63.98 26.92 4.68
C SER A 267 64.56 28.19 4.04
N TRP A 268 64.75 29.22 4.90
CA TRP A 268 65.66 30.38 4.81
C TRP A 268 65.09 31.77 4.41
N VAL A 269 65.20 32.67 5.41
CA VAL A 269 65.70 34.07 5.36
C VAL A 269 64.68 35.23 5.37
N ARG A 270 64.74 35.92 6.52
CA ARG A 270 64.43 37.33 6.88
C ARG A 270 62.99 37.82 6.77
#